data_AF-A0A956UPT9-F1
#
_entry.id   AF-A0A956UPT9-F1
#
_cell.length_a   1.000
_cell.length_b   1.000
_cell.length_c   1.000
_cell.angle_alpha   90.00
_cell.angle_beta   90.00
_cell.angle_gamma   90.00
#
_symmetry.space_group_name_H-M   'P 1'
#
loop_
_entity.id
_entity.type
_entity.pdbx_description
1 polymer ?
#
loop_
_entity_poly.entity_id
_entity_poly.type
_entity_poly.pdbx_seq_one_letter_code
_entity_poly.pdbx_strand_id
1 'polypeptide(L)'
;MRIYLDHAATTPLRPEAKEAMLPFLEDSALMGNPSSQHAEGFKAARLLEQFHDRAAAFFACKSNDVVFNSGASEGNSHVIVGSLLLLKKPVHVAISAVEHKAGLHAAERL
;
A
#
# COMPACT_ATOMS: atom_id res chain seq x y z
N MET A 1 10.05 -9.58 -32.62
CA MET A 1 8.96 -9.64 -31.61
C MET A 1 9.60 -9.92 -30.26
N ARG A 2 9.28 -9.14 -29.22
CA ARG A 2 9.84 -9.35 -27.87
C ARG A 2 8.85 -10.20 -27.06
N ILE A 3 9.32 -11.29 -26.46
CA ILE A 3 8.55 -12.10 -25.50
C ILE A 3 9.05 -11.74 -24.11
N TYR A 4 8.15 -11.33 -23.21
CA TYR A 4 8.48 -10.96 -21.84
C TYR A 4 8.21 -12.13 -20.92
N LEU A 5 9.25 -12.63 -20.24
CA LEU A 5 9.19 -13.81 -19.35
C LEU A 5 9.68 -13.48 -17.93
N ASP A 6 9.60 -12.21 -17.52
CA ASP A 6 10.11 -11.72 -16.23
C ASP A 6 9.01 -11.08 -15.38
N HIS A 7 7.83 -11.70 -15.37
CA HIS A 7 6.67 -11.24 -14.58
C HIS A 7 6.89 -11.25 -13.06
N ALA A 8 7.96 -11.91 -12.60
CA ALA A 8 8.38 -11.88 -11.20
C ALA A 8 9.01 -10.52 -10.80
N ALA A 9 9.66 -9.82 -11.74
CA ALA A 9 10.25 -8.50 -11.48
C ALA A 9 9.20 -7.39 -11.56
N THR A 10 8.35 -7.40 -12.57
CA THR A 10 7.21 -6.49 -12.70
C THR A 10 6.21 -7.02 -13.73
N THR A 11 4.99 -6.48 -13.74
CA THR A 11 3.95 -6.88 -14.68
C THR A 11 3.39 -5.65 -15.40
N PRO A 12 3.10 -5.73 -16.71
CA PRO A 12 2.34 -4.68 -17.38
C PRO A 12 1.02 -4.40 -16.66
N LEU A 13 0.64 -3.13 -16.59
CA LEU A 13 -0.65 -2.74 -16.02
C LEU A 13 -1.77 -3.37 -16.86
N ARG A 14 -2.71 -4.04 -16.19
CA ARG A 14 -3.89 -4.60 -16.86
C ARG A 14 -4.75 -3.47 -17.44
N PRO A 15 -5.40 -3.65 -18.60
CA PRO A 15 -6.26 -2.62 -19.18
C PRO A 15 -7.33 -2.11 -18.22
N GLU A 16 -7.95 -3.00 -17.45
CA GLU A 16 -9.01 -2.66 -16.49
C GLU A 16 -8.47 -1.83 -15.31
N ALA A 17 -7.23 -2.10 -14.88
CA ALA A 17 -6.56 -1.32 -13.85
C ALA A 17 -6.20 0.08 -14.38
N LYS A 18 -5.74 0.17 -15.65
CA LYS A 18 -5.49 1.46 -16.31
C LYS A 18 -6.78 2.28 -16.39
N GLU A 19 -7.86 1.71 -16.90
CA GLU A 19 -9.16 2.37 -17.02
C GLU A 19 -9.70 2.86 -15.68
N ALA A 20 -9.55 2.07 -14.62
CA ALA A 20 -9.95 2.47 -13.26
C ALA A 20 -9.11 3.64 -12.71
N MET A 21 -7.85 3.77 -13.12
CA MET A 21 -6.95 4.84 -12.67
C MET A 21 -7.14 6.15 -13.46
N LEU A 22 -7.48 6.08 -14.74
CA LEU A 22 -7.54 7.25 -15.62
C LEU A 22 -8.38 8.42 -15.06
N PRO A 23 -9.58 8.20 -14.47
CA PRO A 23 -10.34 9.28 -13.87
C PRO A 23 -9.57 10.06 -12.80
N PHE A 24 -8.74 9.38 -11.99
CA PHE A 24 -7.95 10.03 -10.94
C PHE A 24 -6.70 10.74 -11.47
N LEU A 25 -6.26 10.42 -12.69
CA LEU A 25 -5.11 11.03 -13.35
C LEU A 25 -5.51 12.22 -14.24
N GLU A 26 -6.68 12.17 -14.86
CA GLU A 26 -7.10 13.11 -15.90
C GLU A 26 -8.28 14.00 -15.48
N ASP A 27 -9.16 13.54 -14.58
CA ASP A 27 -10.39 14.26 -14.26
C ASP A 27 -10.25 15.16 -13.02
N SER A 28 -10.29 16.47 -13.27
CA SER A 28 -10.34 17.50 -12.23
C SER A 28 -11.52 17.36 -11.26
N ALA A 29 -12.62 16.71 -11.68
CA ALA A 29 -13.81 16.50 -10.85
C ALA A 29 -13.61 15.45 -9.74
N LEU A 30 -12.49 14.72 -9.75
CA LEU A 30 -12.07 13.81 -8.67
C LEU A 30 -10.92 14.39 -7.84
N MET A 31 -10.51 15.64 -8.10
CA MET A 31 -9.56 16.34 -7.27
C MET A 31 -10.19 16.73 -5.94
N GLY A 32 -9.45 16.49 -4.86
CA GLY A 32 -9.86 16.88 -3.52
C GLY A 32 -8.85 16.36 -2.51
N ASN A 33 -8.49 17.20 -1.53
CA ASN A 33 -7.75 16.74 -0.38
C ASN A 33 -8.75 16.11 0.61
N PRO A 34 -8.64 14.81 0.95
CA PRO A 34 -9.58 14.16 1.86
C PRO A 34 -9.60 14.78 3.27
N SER A 35 -8.61 15.58 3.64
CA SER A 35 -8.58 16.33 4.90
C SER A 35 -9.32 17.68 4.85
N SER A 36 -9.77 18.12 3.67
CA SER A 36 -10.48 19.38 3.51
C SER A 36 -11.95 19.29 3.91
N GLN A 37 -12.46 20.34 4.56
CA GLN A 37 -13.86 20.44 5.03
C GLN A 37 -14.77 21.16 4.01
N HIS A 38 -14.68 20.78 2.73
CA HIS A 38 -15.56 21.25 1.66
C HIS A 38 -16.02 20.07 0.80
N ALA A 39 -16.95 20.31 -0.13
CA ALA A 39 -17.65 19.26 -0.87
C ALA A 39 -16.70 18.26 -1.56
N GLU A 40 -15.67 18.76 -2.21
CA GLU A 40 -14.65 18.00 -2.94
C GLU A 40 -13.77 17.18 -1.97
N GLY A 41 -13.43 17.75 -0.81
CA GLY A 41 -12.71 17.03 0.24
C GLY A 41 -13.53 15.87 0.82
N PHE A 42 -14.81 16.10 1.12
CA PHE A 42 -15.71 15.04 1.57
C PHE A 42 -15.92 13.95 0.51
N LYS A 43 -16.00 14.34 -0.77
CA LYS A 43 -16.08 13.38 -1.89
C LYS A 43 -14.81 12.52 -1.96
N ALA A 44 -13.63 13.10 -1.85
CA ALA A 44 -12.36 12.38 -1.84
C ALA A 44 -12.23 11.44 -0.63
N ALA A 45 -12.63 11.89 0.57
CA ALA A 45 -12.63 11.07 1.78
C ALA A 45 -13.54 9.83 1.62
N ARG A 46 -14.76 10.00 1.10
CA ARG A 46 -15.68 8.89 0.83
C ARG A 46 -15.14 7.89 -0.19
N LEU A 47 -14.45 8.37 -1.23
CA LEU A 47 -13.79 7.48 -2.20
C LEU A 47 -12.68 6.66 -1.56
N LEU A 48 -11.88 7.30 -0.69
CA LEU A 48 -10.82 6.61 0.05
C LEU A 48 -11.39 5.52 0.97
N GLU A 49 -12.47 5.82 1.72
CA GLU A 49 -13.18 4.82 2.54
C GLU A 49 -13.65 3.62 1.69
N GLN A 50 -14.24 3.86 0.51
CA GLN A 50 -14.64 2.79 -0.39
C GLN A 50 -13.44 1.94 -0.87
N PHE A 51 -12.27 2.54 -1.04
CA PHE A 51 -11.05 1.80 -1.39
C PHE A 51 -10.54 0.94 -0.24
N HIS A 52 -10.58 1.44 0.99
CA HIS A 52 -10.29 0.64 2.18
C HIS A 52 -11.25 -0.56 2.28
N ASP A 53 -12.55 -0.36 2.08
CA ASP A 53 -13.55 -1.44 2.13
C ASP A 53 -13.31 -2.50 1.05
N ARG A 54 -12.98 -2.08 -0.17
CA ARG A 54 -12.65 -3.01 -1.27
C ARG A 54 -11.38 -3.80 -0.99
N ALA A 55 -10.34 -3.16 -0.48
CA ALA A 55 -9.10 -3.83 -0.11
C ALA A 55 -9.33 -4.82 1.04
N ALA A 56 -10.10 -4.40 2.06
CA ALA A 56 -10.43 -5.23 3.21
C ALA A 56 -11.25 -6.47 2.81
N ALA A 57 -12.21 -6.32 1.89
CA ALA A 57 -12.95 -7.45 1.33
C ALA A 57 -12.04 -8.44 0.60
N PHE A 58 -11.04 -7.97 -0.14
CA PHE A 58 -10.06 -8.82 -0.82
C PHE A 58 -9.20 -9.62 0.16
N PHE A 59 -8.74 -8.99 1.25
CA PHE A 59 -7.92 -9.63 2.28
C PHE A 59 -8.72 -10.32 3.40
N ALA A 60 -10.05 -10.31 3.32
CA ALA A 60 -10.94 -10.83 4.35
C ALA A 60 -10.66 -10.25 5.77
N CYS A 61 -10.39 -8.95 5.84
CA CYS A 61 -10.16 -8.21 7.10
C CYS A 61 -11.15 -7.05 7.26
N LYS A 62 -10.99 -6.24 8.32
CA LYS A 62 -11.79 -5.01 8.49
C LYS A 62 -11.16 -3.85 7.73
N SER A 63 -11.97 -2.88 7.31
CA SER A 63 -11.52 -1.65 6.66
C SER A 63 -10.40 -0.92 7.44
N ASN A 64 -10.54 -0.87 8.77
CA ASN A 64 -9.56 -0.26 9.68
C ASN A 64 -8.27 -1.06 9.88
N ASP A 65 -8.21 -2.30 9.39
CA ASP A 65 -6.98 -3.12 9.40
C ASP A 65 -6.11 -2.84 8.16
N VAL A 66 -6.63 -2.09 7.18
CA VAL A 66 -5.91 -1.74 5.94
C VAL A 66 -5.22 -0.40 6.09
N VAL A 67 -3.91 -0.37 5.78
CA VAL A 67 -3.14 0.87 5.66
C VAL A 67 -2.54 0.93 4.25
N PHE A 68 -2.92 1.95 3.48
CA PHE A 68 -2.28 2.23 2.19
C PHE A 68 -0.89 2.83 2.41
N ASN A 69 0.08 2.37 1.63
CA ASN A 69 1.47 2.85 1.61
C ASN A 69 1.95 2.94 0.15
N SER A 70 3.18 3.40 -0.07
CA SER A 70 3.76 3.55 -1.42
C SER A 70 4.20 2.23 -2.07
N GLY A 71 4.22 1.12 -1.33
CA GLY A 71 4.58 -0.20 -1.83
C GLY A 71 5.19 -1.12 -0.77
N ALA A 72 5.51 -2.35 -1.16
CA ALA A 72 5.96 -3.40 -0.25
C ALA A 72 7.23 -3.04 0.55
N SER A 73 8.15 -2.25 -0.01
CA SER A 73 9.36 -1.82 0.71
C SER A 73 9.03 -0.91 1.91
N GLU A 74 8.09 0.02 1.73
CA GLU A 74 7.57 0.84 2.84
C GLU A 74 6.76 -0.03 3.79
N GLY A 75 5.87 -0.89 3.28
CA GLY A 75 5.03 -1.77 4.10
C GLY A 75 5.84 -2.68 5.04
N ASN A 76 6.89 -3.33 4.52
CA ASN A 76 7.78 -4.17 5.34
C ASN A 76 8.47 -3.34 6.44
N SER A 77 8.95 -2.13 6.10
CA SER A 77 9.59 -1.23 7.07
C SER A 77 8.59 -0.74 8.11
N HIS A 78 7.37 -0.38 7.71
CA HIS A 78 6.30 0.08 8.58
C HIS A 78 5.98 -0.98 9.64
N VAL A 79 5.81 -2.24 9.23
CA VAL A 79 5.49 -3.32 10.17
C VAL A 79 6.68 -3.65 11.06
N ILE A 80 7.86 -3.89 10.49
CA ILE A 80 9.03 -4.34 11.26
C ILE A 80 9.55 -3.23 12.17
N VAL A 81 10.00 -2.12 11.59
CA VAL A 81 10.59 -1.01 12.35
C VAL A 81 9.53 -0.35 13.22
N GLY A 82 8.33 -0.09 12.66
CA GLY A 82 7.25 0.55 13.41
C GLY A 82 6.80 -0.24 14.63
N SER A 83 6.65 -1.57 14.54
CA SER A 83 6.30 -2.38 15.72
C SER A 83 7.37 -2.33 16.79
N LEU A 84 8.65 -2.37 16.39
CA LEU A 84 9.78 -2.41 17.32
C LEU A 84 10.00 -1.08 18.04
N LEU A 85 9.77 0.05 17.35
CA LEU A 85 9.80 1.38 17.96
C LEU A 85 8.77 1.56 19.09
N LEU A 86 7.70 0.76 19.10
CA LEU A 86 6.68 0.78 20.15
C LEU A 86 7.05 -0.08 21.37
N LEU A 87 8.07 -0.93 21.26
CA LEU A 87 8.49 -1.82 22.34
C LEU A 87 9.43 -1.10 23.30
N LYS A 88 9.17 -1.26 24.60
CA LYS A 88 9.96 -0.64 25.67
C LYS A 88 11.12 -1.51 26.18
N LYS A 89 11.24 -2.72 25.65
CA LYS A 89 12.24 -3.71 26.08
C LYS A 89 12.94 -4.28 24.85
N PRO A 90 14.22 -4.69 24.97
CA PRO A 90 14.89 -5.43 23.92
C PRO A 90 14.10 -6.69 23.55
N VAL A 91 14.05 -6.98 22.26
CA VAL A 91 13.43 -8.20 21.73
C VAL A 91 14.34 -8.86 20.72
N HIS A 92 14.12 -10.14 20.49
CA HIS A 92 14.76 -10.87 19.40
C HIS A 92 13.83 -10.90 18.19
N VAL A 93 14.38 -10.55 17.03
CA VAL A 93 13.68 -10.63 15.75
C VAL A 93 14.16 -11.88 15.03
N ALA A 94 13.24 -12.75 14.62
CA ALA A 94 13.53 -13.89 13.77
C ALA A 94 13.03 -13.60 12.35
N ILE A 95 13.91 -13.75 11.36
CA ILE A 95 13.60 -13.56 9.94
C ILE A 95 14.28 -14.66 9.13
N SER A 96 13.62 -15.12 8.06
CA SER A 96 14.19 -16.14 7.18
C SER A 96 15.32 -15.56 6.32
N ALA A 97 16.35 -16.36 6.05
CA ALA A 97 17.48 -15.94 5.21
C ALA A 97 17.12 -15.74 3.73
N VAL A 98 15.92 -16.18 3.30
CA VAL A 98 15.45 -16.04 1.91
C VAL A 98 14.37 -14.97 1.72
N GLU A 99 14.12 -14.13 2.73
CA GLU A 99 13.19 -13.02 2.59
C GLU A 99 13.66 -12.00 1.54
N HIS A 100 12.71 -11.23 1.01
CA HIS A 100 13.05 -10.12 0.12
C HIS A 100 13.95 -9.09 0.85
N LYS A 101 14.89 -8.47 0.11
CA LYS A 101 15.86 -7.50 0.65
C LYS A 101 15.22 -6.39 1.47
N ALA A 102 14.03 -5.93 1.09
CA ALA A 102 13.32 -4.89 1.84
C ALA A 102 12.95 -5.33 3.27
N GLY A 103 12.63 -6.61 3.49
CA GLY A 103 12.39 -7.15 4.82
C GLY A 103 13.68 -7.35 5.61
N LEU A 104 14.70 -7.94 4.98
CA LEU A 104 16.02 -8.14 5.60
C LEU A 104 16.63 -6.81 6.06
N HIS A 105 16.72 -5.82 5.16
CA HIS A 105 17.26 -4.51 5.50
C HIS A 105 16.45 -3.82 6.61
N ALA A 106 15.12 -3.99 6.64
CA ALA A 106 14.29 -3.42 7.70
C ALA A 106 14.60 -4.06 9.08
N ALA A 107 14.88 -5.36 9.11
CA ALA A 107 15.27 -6.07 10.33
C ALA A 107 16.73 -5.81 10.75
N GLU A 108 17.63 -5.52 9.81
CA GLU A 108 19.04 -5.22 10.09
C GLU A 108 19.28 -3.77 10.57
N ARG A 109 18.36 -2.86 10.29
CA ARG A 109 18.51 -1.42 10.58
C ARG A 109 18.30 -1.04 12.06
N LEU A 110 18.08 -2.04 12.90
CA LEU A 110 17.86 -1.95 14.35
C LEU A 110 19.18 -2.00 15.12
#